data_AF-A0A943QLB4-F1
#
_entry.id   AF-A0A943QLB4-F1
#
_cell.length_a   1.000
_cell.length_b   1.000
_cell.length_c   1.000
_cell.angle_alpha   90.00
_cell.angle_beta   90.00
_cell.angle_gamma   90.00
#
_symmetry.space_group_name_H-M   'P 1'
#
loop_
_entity.id
_entity.type
_entity.pdbx_description
1 polymer ?
#
loop_
_entity_poly.entity_id
_entity_poly.type
_entity_poly.pdbx_seq_one_letter_code
_entity_poly.pdbx_strand_id
1 'polypeptide(L)'
;MKTKISSEIIIEDNIEVVYNSYFDIRKWQDVLSDVLGVNVISNSESYQEFTMTVYKHFQEETVHSKRYCETNKSIRLEQITPPPQVSTMSGLWEFYQLNQKRTLVRASREFEVKQSINLKDYSSKLLDSLNQNLNHFKNYIEKIGIIEVSLKMPEKIDVVQQQFWDIITWNKIWNKINSTEMVFESGTIQDFFMVVERENRLERIRTIQEKTPSGDIFLYSIIPPEKLTMHHGSWSFIDLGDSTGVICKRVFRMSDRHQSEFCEYKRNFQSRLNQILKEFQNYYLGEEIVN
;
A
#
# COMPACT_ATOMS: atom_id res chain seq x y z
N MET A 1 -22.51 -11.21 21.07
CA MET A 1 -23.33 -10.12 20.49
C MET A 1 -22.62 -9.64 19.24
N LYS A 2 -23.30 -9.58 18.10
CA LYS A 2 -22.69 -9.10 16.86
C LYS A 2 -22.46 -7.60 16.91
N THR A 3 -21.26 -7.17 16.55
CA THR A 3 -20.86 -5.77 16.41
C THR A 3 -20.78 -5.44 14.94
N LYS A 4 -21.29 -4.25 14.56
CA LYS A 4 -21.21 -3.74 13.20
C LYS A 4 -20.37 -2.46 13.17
N ILE A 5 -19.48 -2.39 12.20
CA ILE A 5 -18.76 -1.17 11.83
C ILE A 5 -19.02 -0.86 10.37
N SER A 6 -18.92 0.42 10.00
CA SER A 6 -19.09 0.86 8.61
C SER A 6 -18.26 2.09 8.31
N SER A 7 -17.91 2.24 7.04
CA SER A 7 -17.30 3.43 6.47
C SER A 7 -17.82 3.64 5.06
N GLU A 8 -17.67 4.86 4.55
CA GLU A 8 -18.13 5.23 3.21
C GLU A 8 -17.17 6.22 2.55
N ILE A 9 -17.14 6.21 1.22
CA ILE A 9 -16.30 7.09 0.43
C ILE A 9 -16.98 7.40 -0.92
N ILE A 10 -16.73 8.59 -1.45
CA ILE A 10 -17.15 8.96 -2.82
C ILE A 10 -15.98 8.69 -3.76
N ILE A 11 -16.27 8.00 -4.86
CA ILE A 11 -15.32 7.72 -5.95
C ILE A 11 -15.78 8.48 -7.20
N GLU A 12 -14.85 9.21 -7.83
CA GLU A 12 -15.07 10.04 -9.02
C GLU A 12 -15.13 9.21 -10.32
N ASP A 13 -16.01 8.22 -10.34
CA ASP A 13 -16.38 7.48 -11.55
C ASP A 13 -17.83 6.98 -11.47
N ASN A 14 -18.36 6.52 -12.60
CA ASN A 14 -19.69 5.94 -12.71
C ASN A 14 -19.80 4.57 -12.02
N ILE A 15 -21.01 4.17 -11.65
CA ILE A 15 -21.24 3.00 -10.79
C ILE A 15 -20.78 1.69 -11.43
N GLU A 16 -20.87 1.59 -12.76
CA GLU A 16 -20.49 0.39 -13.50
C GLU A 16 -18.97 0.17 -13.42
N VAL A 17 -18.17 1.22 -13.65
CA VAL A 17 -16.71 1.14 -13.51
C VAL A 17 -16.30 0.82 -12.08
N VAL A 18 -16.93 1.47 -11.10
CA VAL A 18 -16.65 1.26 -9.69
C VAL A 18 -16.99 -0.17 -9.29
N TYR A 19 -18.22 -0.61 -9.54
CA TYR A 19 -18.67 -1.97 -9.22
C TYR A 19 -17.80 -3.03 -9.88
N ASN A 20 -17.59 -2.94 -11.20
CA ASN A 20 -16.81 -3.93 -11.95
C ASN A 20 -15.36 -4.02 -11.47
N SER A 21 -14.77 -2.91 -11.02
CA SER A 21 -13.41 -2.89 -10.46
C SER A 21 -13.32 -3.66 -9.15
N TYR A 22 -14.33 -3.62 -8.28
CA TYR A 22 -14.37 -4.43 -7.04
C TYR A 22 -14.86 -5.86 -7.29
N PHE A 23 -15.73 -6.05 -8.27
CA PHE A 23 -16.24 -7.36 -8.68
C PHE A 23 -15.16 -8.25 -9.31
N ASP A 24 -14.10 -7.73 -9.93
CA ASP A 24 -13.02 -8.56 -10.48
C ASP A 24 -12.00 -8.96 -9.40
N ILE A 25 -12.27 -10.04 -8.64
CA ILE A 25 -11.38 -10.52 -7.56
C ILE A 25 -9.95 -10.86 -8.01
N ARG A 26 -9.75 -11.17 -9.29
CA ARG A 26 -8.41 -11.45 -9.84
C ARG A 26 -7.51 -10.23 -9.80
N LYS A 27 -8.08 -9.03 -9.69
CA LYS A 27 -7.36 -7.75 -9.60
C LYS A 27 -7.23 -7.23 -8.18
N TRP A 28 -7.67 -7.98 -7.15
CA TRP A 28 -7.69 -7.45 -5.79
C TRP A 28 -6.31 -7.11 -5.22
N GLN A 29 -5.25 -7.77 -5.66
CA GLN A 29 -3.87 -7.36 -5.34
C GLN A 29 -3.53 -5.93 -5.81
N ASP A 30 -4.23 -5.43 -6.85
CA ASP A 30 -4.05 -4.08 -7.37
C ASP A 30 -5.07 -3.08 -6.76
N VAL A 31 -6.22 -3.58 -6.29
CA VAL A 31 -7.40 -2.82 -5.85
C VAL A 31 -7.48 -2.63 -4.33
N LEU A 32 -6.92 -3.55 -3.54
CA LEU A 32 -6.95 -3.57 -2.08
C LEU A 32 -5.54 -3.49 -1.51
N SER A 33 -5.42 -2.93 -0.29
CA SER A 33 -4.13 -2.59 0.29
C SER A 33 -3.35 -3.79 0.84
N ASP A 34 -4.05 -4.82 1.29
CA ASP A 34 -3.47 -5.92 2.06
C ASP A 34 -3.49 -7.27 1.34
N VAL A 35 -3.96 -7.34 0.08
CA VAL A 35 -4.10 -8.60 -0.68
C VAL A 35 -2.81 -8.91 -1.45
N LEU A 36 -2.19 -10.05 -1.16
CA LEU A 36 -1.03 -10.56 -1.90
C LEU A 36 -1.43 -11.37 -3.14
N GLY A 37 -2.59 -12.02 -3.09
CA GLY A 37 -3.08 -12.84 -4.18
C GLY A 37 -4.43 -13.46 -3.87
N VAL A 38 -5.14 -13.84 -4.93
CA VAL A 38 -6.46 -14.49 -4.84
C VAL A 38 -6.44 -15.76 -5.67
N ASN A 39 -6.83 -16.87 -5.06
CA ASN A 39 -7.10 -18.13 -5.75
C ASN A 39 -8.61 -18.33 -5.86
N VAL A 40 -9.11 -18.34 -7.10
CA VAL A 40 -10.53 -18.43 -7.40
C VAL A 40 -10.98 -19.89 -7.41
N ILE A 41 -11.99 -20.22 -6.60
CA ILE A 41 -12.60 -21.56 -6.54
C ILE A 41 -13.85 -21.61 -7.42
N SER A 42 -14.70 -20.58 -7.34
CA SER A 42 -15.91 -20.43 -8.16
C SER A 42 -16.12 -18.96 -8.52
N ASN A 43 -16.62 -18.69 -9.73
CA ASN A 43 -16.80 -17.33 -10.23
C ASN A 43 -17.96 -17.25 -11.23
N SER A 44 -19.09 -16.70 -10.79
CA SER A 44 -20.24 -16.33 -11.60
C SER A 44 -20.67 -14.88 -11.31
N GLU A 45 -21.65 -14.37 -12.05
CA GLU A 45 -22.17 -13.00 -11.88
C GLU A 45 -22.78 -12.75 -10.50
N SER A 46 -23.41 -13.76 -9.90
CA SER A 46 -24.13 -13.64 -8.63
C SER A 46 -23.41 -14.30 -7.45
N TYR A 47 -22.36 -15.08 -7.70
CA TYR A 47 -21.69 -15.86 -6.67
C TYR A 47 -20.21 -16.08 -6.98
N GLN A 48 -19.36 -15.85 -5.97
CA GLN A 48 -17.93 -16.14 -6.05
C GLN A 48 -17.43 -16.79 -4.76
N GLU A 49 -16.53 -17.75 -4.90
CA GLU A 49 -15.83 -18.42 -3.81
C GLU A 49 -14.33 -18.39 -4.10
N PHE A 50 -13.54 -18.05 -3.09
CA PHE A 50 -12.09 -17.88 -3.25
C PHE A 50 -11.35 -18.02 -1.93
N THR A 51 -10.07 -18.34 -2.02
CA THR A 51 -9.11 -18.08 -0.95
C THR A 51 -8.27 -16.85 -1.31
N MET A 52 -7.87 -16.08 -0.32
CA MET A 52 -6.91 -14.99 -0.52
C MET A 52 -5.87 -14.97 0.59
N THR A 53 -4.66 -14.60 0.23
CA THR A 53 -3.58 -14.34 1.17
C THR A 53 -3.51 -12.84 1.39
N VAL A 54 -3.54 -12.44 2.66
CA VAL A 54 -3.35 -11.05 3.06
C VAL A 54 -2.08 -10.92 3.89
N TYR A 55 -1.38 -9.79 3.76
CA TYR A 55 -0.20 -9.49 4.56
C TYR A 55 -0.54 -8.48 5.64
N LYS A 56 -0.38 -8.86 6.90
CA LYS A 56 -0.63 -7.99 8.06
C LYS A 56 0.48 -8.18 9.08
N HIS A 57 1.01 -7.07 9.60
CA HIS A 57 2.01 -7.06 10.68
C HIS A 57 3.18 -8.05 10.45
N PHE A 58 3.73 -8.08 9.23
CA PHE A 58 4.81 -8.97 8.84
C PHE A 58 4.47 -10.47 8.79
N GLN A 59 3.19 -10.81 8.71
CA GLN A 59 2.71 -12.19 8.58
C GLN A 59 1.71 -12.32 7.44
N GLU A 60 1.74 -13.47 6.77
CA GLU A 60 0.74 -13.87 5.80
C GLU A 60 -0.40 -14.61 6.50
N GLU A 61 -1.64 -14.20 6.21
CA GLU A 61 -2.85 -14.88 6.66
C GLU A 61 -3.66 -15.30 5.44
N THR A 62 -4.11 -16.56 5.40
CA THR A 62 -5.02 -17.03 4.35
C THR A 62 -6.44 -17.07 4.89
N VAL A 63 -7.38 -16.48 4.14
CA VAL A 63 -8.81 -16.54 4.45
C VAL A 63 -9.58 -17.20 3.31
N HIS A 64 -10.65 -17.90 3.67
CA HIS A 64 -11.58 -18.53 2.72
C HIS A 64 -12.93 -17.84 2.79
N SER A 65 -13.37 -17.27 1.68
CA SER A 65 -14.58 -16.44 1.61
C SER A 65 -15.52 -16.84 0.49
N LYS A 66 -16.81 -16.61 0.72
CA LYS A 66 -17.88 -16.62 -0.28
C LYS A 66 -18.47 -15.23 -0.39
N ARG A 67 -18.88 -14.83 -1.58
CA ARG A 67 -19.64 -13.60 -1.77
C ARG A 67 -20.79 -13.77 -2.74
N TYR A 68 -21.83 -12.98 -2.49
CA TYR A 68 -23.05 -12.92 -3.27
C TYR A 68 -23.19 -11.53 -3.85
N CYS A 69 -23.45 -11.45 -5.14
CA CYS A 69 -23.29 -10.24 -5.93
C CYS A 69 -24.63 -9.83 -6.54
N GLU A 70 -25.02 -8.58 -6.33
CA GLU A 70 -26.09 -7.90 -7.03
C GLU A 70 -25.47 -6.79 -7.89
N THR A 71 -25.51 -6.95 -9.21
CA THR A 71 -24.83 -6.07 -10.17
C THR A 71 -25.14 -4.60 -9.91
N ASN A 72 -24.08 -3.78 -9.83
CA ASN A 72 -24.14 -2.34 -9.57
C ASN A 72 -24.92 -1.95 -8.30
N LYS A 73 -25.09 -2.86 -7.34
CA LYS A 73 -25.88 -2.59 -6.13
C LYS A 73 -25.15 -3.02 -4.88
N SER A 74 -24.81 -4.30 -4.76
CA SER A 74 -24.19 -4.80 -3.55
C SER A 74 -23.33 -6.04 -3.76
N ILE A 75 -22.38 -6.25 -2.84
CA ILE A 75 -21.61 -7.48 -2.71
C ILE A 75 -21.58 -7.85 -1.22
N ARG A 76 -22.25 -8.95 -0.87
CA ARG A 76 -22.29 -9.51 0.49
C ARG A 76 -21.22 -10.58 0.64
N LEU A 77 -20.36 -10.45 1.64
CA LEU A 77 -19.23 -11.33 1.94
C LEU A 77 -19.51 -12.17 3.19
N GLU A 78 -19.18 -13.45 3.13
CA GLU A 78 -19.17 -14.38 4.26
C GLU A 78 -17.77 -15.01 4.35
N GLN A 79 -17.10 -14.86 5.50
CA GLN A 79 -15.83 -15.56 5.74
C GLN A 79 -16.13 -16.93 6.33
N ILE A 80 -15.88 -17.99 5.56
CA ILE A 80 -16.07 -19.38 5.99
C ILE A 80 -15.08 -19.72 7.09
N THR A 81 -13.81 -19.33 6.88
CA THR A 81 -12.76 -19.38 7.90
C THR A 81 -12.42 -17.94 8.27
N PRO A 82 -12.99 -17.41 9.37
CA PRO A 82 -12.73 -16.05 9.79
C PRO A 82 -11.34 -15.95 10.46
N PRO A 83 -10.80 -14.72 10.64
CA PRO A 83 -9.54 -14.51 11.34
C PRO A 83 -9.53 -15.09 12.76
N PRO A 84 -8.36 -15.51 13.29
CA PRO A 84 -8.27 -16.20 14.58
C PRO A 84 -8.92 -15.48 15.77
N GLN A 85 -9.06 -14.16 15.71
CA GLN A 85 -9.57 -13.29 16.78
C GLN A 85 -11.10 -13.27 16.89
N VAL A 86 -11.83 -13.71 15.85
CA VAL A 86 -13.30 -13.64 15.77
C VAL A 86 -13.91 -15.04 15.61
N SER A 87 -15.14 -15.21 16.08
CA SER A 87 -15.94 -16.43 15.85
C SER A 87 -16.69 -16.37 14.52
N THR A 88 -17.09 -15.17 14.09
CA THR A 88 -17.81 -14.92 12.83
C THR A 88 -17.39 -13.58 12.24
N MET A 89 -17.41 -13.49 10.91
CA MET A 89 -17.21 -12.24 10.17
C MET A 89 -17.98 -12.29 8.86
N SER A 90 -18.80 -11.27 8.63
CA SER A 90 -19.43 -10.98 7.34
C SER A 90 -19.14 -9.55 6.93
N GLY A 91 -19.33 -9.26 5.65
CA GLY A 91 -19.17 -7.93 5.10
C GLY A 91 -20.25 -7.59 4.10
N LEU A 92 -20.46 -6.30 3.88
CA LEU A 92 -21.34 -5.81 2.84
C LEU A 92 -20.69 -4.58 2.20
N TRP A 93 -20.61 -4.60 0.88
CA TRP A 93 -20.28 -3.45 0.05
C TRP A 93 -21.53 -3.02 -0.71
N GLU A 94 -21.85 -1.74 -0.66
CA GLU A 94 -23.01 -1.14 -1.31
C GLU A 94 -22.54 0.00 -2.22
N PHE A 95 -23.16 0.11 -3.37
CA PHE A 95 -22.80 1.08 -4.41
C PHE A 95 -24.03 1.91 -4.77
N TYR A 96 -23.90 3.23 -4.73
CA TYR A 96 -24.98 4.16 -5.05
C TYR A 96 -24.50 5.20 -6.07
N GLN A 97 -25.17 5.29 -7.22
CA GLN A 97 -24.87 6.31 -8.21
C GLN A 97 -25.36 7.67 -7.69
N LEU A 98 -24.45 8.63 -7.52
CA LEU A 98 -24.80 10.00 -7.12
C LEU A 98 -25.11 10.86 -8.35
N ASN A 99 -24.32 10.72 -9.41
CA ASN A 99 -24.52 11.32 -10.73
C ASN A 99 -23.67 10.58 -11.77
N GLN A 100 -23.66 11.00 -13.04
CA GLN A 100 -22.93 10.32 -14.14
C GLN A 100 -21.42 10.09 -13.90
N LYS A 101 -20.79 10.81 -12.97
CA LYS A 101 -19.33 10.74 -12.71
C LYS A 101 -18.98 10.46 -11.25
N ARG A 102 -19.95 10.15 -10.39
CA ARG A 102 -19.72 9.94 -8.96
C ARG A 102 -20.54 8.79 -8.39
N THR A 103 -19.88 7.96 -7.60
CA THR A 103 -20.48 6.82 -6.91
C THR A 103 -20.13 6.86 -5.43
N LEU A 104 -21.12 6.74 -4.56
CA LEU A 104 -20.92 6.50 -3.13
C LEU A 104 -20.72 5.00 -2.92
N VAL A 105 -19.64 4.62 -2.26
CA VAL A 105 -19.36 3.25 -1.85
C VAL A 105 -19.42 3.19 -0.33
N ARG A 106 -20.28 2.32 0.20
CA ARG A 106 -20.36 2.03 1.63
C ARG A 106 -19.87 0.61 1.88
N ALA A 107 -18.97 0.44 2.83
CA ALA A 107 -18.52 -0.87 3.27
C ALA A 107 -18.84 -1.05 4.74
N SER A 108 -19.27 -2.25 5.12
CA SER A 108 -19.48 -2.63 6.50
C SER A 108 -18.93 -4.02 6.81
N ARG A 109 -18.69 -4.24 8.09
CA ARG A 109 -18.33 -5.54 8.66
C ARG A 109 -19.22 -5.81 9.86
N GLU A 110 -19.70 -7.04 9.97
CA GLU A 110 -20.41 -7.54 11.13
C GLU A 110 -19.67 -8.76 11.68
N PHE A 111 -19.35 -8.75 12.97
CA PHE A 111 -18.49 -9.76 13.57
C PHE A 111 -18.80 -10.01 15.04
N GLU A 112 -18.26 -11.10 15.55
CA GLU A 112 -18.24 -11.42 16.97
C GLU A 112 -16.83 -11.81 17.39
N VAL A 113 -16.28 -11.10 18.39
CA VAL A 113 -14.94 -11.35 18.92
C VAL A 113 -14.94 -12.51 19.90
N LYS A 114 -13.83 -13.24 19.99
CA LYS A 114 -13.61 -14.24 21.05
C LYS A 114 -13.44 -13.56 22.40
N GLN A 115 -13.76 -14.24 23.50
CA GLN A 115 -13.80 -13.66 24.86
C GLN A 115 -12.49 -13.00 25.31
N SER A 116 -11.33 -13.48 24.83
CA SER A 116 -10.01 -12.96 25.18
C SER A 116 -9.64 -11.65 24.45
N ILE A 117 -10.44 -11.21 23.48
CA ILE A 117 -10.13 -10.07 22.63
C ILE A 117 -10.86 -8.82 23.12
N ASN A 118 -10.12 -7.71 23.23
CA ASN A 118 -10.72 -6.42 23.53
C ASN A 118 -11.54 -5.92 22.34
N LEU A 119 -12.87 -5.89 22.49
CA LEU A 119 -13.80 -5.50 21.42
C LEU A 119 -13.53 -4.09 20.89
N LYS A 120 -13.22 -3.12 21.76
CA LYS A 120 -13.03 -1.73 21.36
C LYS A 120 -11.78 -1.57 20.50
N ASP A 121 -10.66 -2.13 20.95
CA ASP A 121 -9.39 -2.11 20.21
C ASP A 121 -9.51 -2.82 18.86
N TYR A 122 -10.12 -4.02 18.84
CA TYR A 122 -10.34 -4.77 17.60
C TYR A 122 -11.26 -4.01 16.64
N SER A 123 -12.35 -3.42 17.13
CA SER A 123 -13.27 -2.64 16.29
C SER A 123 -12.58 -1.42 15.68
N SER A 124 -11.72 -0.74 16.43
CA SER A 124 -10.92 0.39 15.93
C SER A 124 -9.99 -0.06 14.81
N LYS A 125 -9.18 -1.09 15.05
CA LYS A 125 -8.22 -1.62 14.06
C LYS A 125 -8.91 -2.12 12.80
N LEU A 126 -10.07 -2.78 12.95
CA LEU A 126 -10.84 -3.24 11.81
C LEU A 126 -11.46 -2.08 11.02
N LEU A 127 -11.91 -1.02 11.69
CA LEU A 127 -12.39 0.19 11.03
C LEU A 127 -11.26 0.90 10.26
N ASP A 128 -10.07 0.99 10.84
CA ASP A 128 -8.89 1.54 10.17
C ASP A 128 -8.53 0.74 8.92
N SER A 129 -8.51 -0.59 9.02
CA SER A 129 -8.28 -1.48 7.87
C SER A 129 -9.38 -1.34 6.80
N LEU A 130 -10.63 -1.13 7.19
CA LEU A 130 -11.74 -0.90 6.26
C LEU A 130 -11.59 0.44 5.53
N ASN A 131 -11.23 1.50 6.27
CA ASN A 131 -10.92 2.82 5.72
C ASN A 131 -9.75 2.77 4.75
N GLN A 132 -8.69 2.04 5.08
CA GLN A 132 -7.53 1.84 4.20
C GLN A 132 -7.94 1.16 2.90
N ASN A 133 -8.74 0.10 2.97
CA ASN A 133 -9.24 -0.61 1.80
C ASN A 133 -10.14 0.26 0.91
N LEU A 134 -11.06 1.04 1.50
CA LEU A 134 -11.89 2.01 0.74
C LEU A 134 -11.04 3.07 0.04
N ASN A 135 -10.03 3.60 0.73
CA ASN A 135 -9.12 4.58 0.15
C ASN A 135 -8.26 3.96 -0.96
N HIS A 136 -7.69 2.76 -0.76
CA HIS A 136 -6.91 2.08 -1.80
C HIS A 136 -7.77 1.80 -3.04
N PHE A 137 -9.02 1.40 -2.84
CA PHE A 137 -9.96 1.17 -3.91
C PHE A 137 -10.30 2.44 -4.69
N LYS A 138 -10.63 3.54 -3.99
CA LYS A 138 -10.81 4.87 -4.60
C LYS A 138 -9.58 5.25 -5.43
N ASN A 139 -8.40 5.12 -4.84
CA ASN A 139 -7.13 5.48 -5.47
C ASN A 139 -6.87 4.64 -6.72
N TYR A 140 -7.15 3.34 -6.71
CA TYR A 140 -7.03 2.49 -7.89
C TYR A 140 -7.93 2.96 -9.06
N ILE A 141 -9.17 3.33 -8.77
CA ILE A 141 -10.11 3.84 -9.78
C ILE A 141 -9.66 5.21 -10.29
N GLU A 142 -9.31 6.11 -9.37
CA GLU A 142 -8.88 7.48 -9.66
C GLU A 142 -7.40 7.58 -10.10
N LYS A 143 -6.77 6.43 -10.38
CA LYS A 143 -5.41 6.32 -10.89
C LYS A 143 -4.34 7.01 -10.03
N ILE A 144 -4.54 6.92 -8.73
CA ILE A 144 -3.55 7.22 -7.69
C ILE A 144 -2.91 5.89 -7.29
N GLY A 145 -1.63 5.73 -7.61
CA GLY A 145 -0.87 4.55 -7.24
C GLY A 145 -0.42 4.62 -5.80
N ILE A 146 -0.72 3.58 -5.02
CA ILE A 146 -0.17 3.38 -3.68
C ILE A 146 0.60 2.07 -3.66
N ILE A 147 1.84 2.12 -3.19
CA ILE A 147 2.68 0.95 -2.95
C ILE A 147 3.14 0.99 -1.50
N GLU A 148 3.06 -0.15 -0.83
CA GLU A 148 3.64 -0.37 0.49
C GLU A 148 4.44 -1.67 0.45
N VAL A 149 5.72 -1.61 0.82
CA VAL A 149 6.60 -2.78 0.92
C VAL A 149 7.39 -2.68 2.21
N SER A 150 7.75 -3.82 2.80
CA SER A 150 8.52 -3.83 4.03
C SER A 150 9.58 -4.92 4.03
N LEU A 151 10.67 -4.67 4.76
CA LEU A 151 11.78 -5.61 4.93
C LEU A 151 12.43 -5.43 6.29
N LYS A 152 12.92 -6.53 6.86
CA LYS A 152 13.68 -6.53 8.12
C LYS A 152 15.16 -6.25 7.83
N MET A 153 15.72 -5.23 8.46
CA MET A 153 17.15 -4.91 8.44
C MET A 153 17.84 -5.56 9.64
N PRO A 154 19.01 -6.20 9.46
CA PRO A 154 19.73 -6.89 10.52
C PRO A 154 20.58 -5.93 11.37
N GLU A 155 20.03 -4.77 11.73
CA GLU A 155 20.74 -3.73 12.46
C GLU A 155 19.76 -2.90 13.32
N LYS A 156 20.29 -2.22 14.35
CA LYS A 156 19.50 -1.43 15.31
C LYS A 156 18.83 -0.21 14.68
N ILE A 157 17.70 0.20 15.24
CA ILE A 157 16.83 1.24 14.66
C ILE A 157 17.55 2.57 14.43
N ASP A 158 18.37 3.03 15.37
CA ASP A 158 19.09 4.31 15.25
C ASP A 158 20.06 4.32 14.06
N VAL A 159 20.76 3.19 13.84
CA VAL A 159 21.69 3.03 12.72
C VAL A 159 20.93 3.02 11.40
N VAL A 160 19.83 2.27 11.34
CA VAL A 160 18.99 2.18 10.13
C VAL A 160 18.36 3.53 9.80
N GLN A 161 17.78 4.22 10.79
CA GLN A 161 17.21 5.56 10.61
C GLN A 161 18.26 6.55 10.10
N GLN A 162 19.46 6.56 10.70
CA GLN A 162 20.52 7.45 10.27
C GLN A 162 20.97 7.17 8.82
N GLN A 163 21.08 5.89 8.44
CA GLN A 163 21.50 5.51 7.09
C GLN A 163 20.44 5.86 6.02
N PHE A 164 19.15 5.76 6.36
CA PHE A 164 18.07 6.21 5.47
C PHE A 164 17.99 7.74 5.41
N TRP A 165 18.32 8.45 6.49
CA TRP A 165 18.37 9.92 6.52
C TRP A 165 19.55 10.49 5.74
N ASP A 166 20.70 9.83 5.74
CA ASP A 166 21.90 10.28 5.02
C ASP A 166 21.81 10.00 3.51
N ILE A 167 20.98 10.77 2.82
CA ILE A 167 20.68 10.60 1.39
C ILE A 167 21.90 10.76 0.47
N ILE A 168 22.95 11.44 0.95
CA ILE A 168 24.18 11.66 0.18
C ILE A 168 24.94 10.35 0.03
N THR A 169 24.88 9.44 1.01
CA THR A 169 25.60 8.16 0.96
C THR A 169 24.83 7.04 0.27
N TRP A 170 23.58 7.28 -0.15
CA TRP A 170 22.77 6.26 -0.81
C TRP A 170 23.36 5.74 -2.12
N ASN A 171 24.16 6.52 -2.84
CA ASN A 171 24.85 6.06 -4.05
C ASN A 171 25.87 4.94 -3.78
N LYS A 172 26.32 4.78 -2.52
CA LYS A 172 27.17 3.68 -2.08
C LYS A 172 26.39 2.41 -1.76
N ILE A 173 25.06 2.49 -1.67
CA ILE A 173 24.18 1.36 -1.34
C ILE A 173 23.41 0.94 -2.59
N TRP A 174 22.95 1.92 -3.36
CA TRP A 174 22.12 1.72 -4.53
C TRP A 174 22.78 2.28 -5.78
N ASN A 175 23.34 1.39 -6.60
CA ASN A 175 24.17 1.74 -7.76
C ASN A 175 23.44 2.52 -8.87
N LYS A 176 22.10 2.55 -8.89
CA LYS A 176 21.35 3.37 -9.86
C LYS A 176 21.24 4.84 -9.45
N ILE A 177 21.76 5.25 -8.30
CA ILE A 177 21.93 6.67 -7.98
C ILE A 177 23.28 7.11 -8.53
N ASN A 178 23.25 7.96 -9.54
CA ASN A 178 24.46 8.51 -10.15
C ASN A 178 25.06 9.61 -9.28
N SER A 179 24.22 10.52 -8.78
CA SER A 179 24.65 11.61 -7.89
C SER A 179 23.50 12.14 -7.03
N THR A 180 23.87 12.73 -5.89
CA THR A 180 22.98 13.46 -4.99
C THR A 180 23.59 14.83 -4.71
N GLU A 181 22.80 15.88 -4.85
CA GLU A 181 23.19 17.28 -4.63
C GLU A 181 22.29 17.87 -3.55
N MET A 182 22.85 18.17 -2.38
CA MET A 182 22.11 18.78 -1.28
C MET A 182 21.93 20.28 -1.52
N VAL A 183 20.68 20.75 -1.51
CA VAL A 183 20.33 22.18 -1.62
C VAL A 183 20.23 22.80 -0.24
N PHE A 184 19.60 22.08 0.70
CA PHE A 184 19.42 22.51 2.07
C PHE A 184 19.34 21.30 2.99
N GLU A 185 19.96 21.39 4.16
CA GLU A 185 19.82 20.40 5.22
C GLU A 185 19.72 21.08 6.59
N SER A 186 18.80 20.56 7.40
CA SER A 186 18.76 20.71 8.84
C SER A 186 18.67 19.32 9.47
N GLY A 187 18.75 19.23 10.81
CA GLY A 187 18.59 17.95 11.50
C GLY A 187 17.24 17.23 11.25
N THR A 188 16.25 17.93 10.69
CA THR A 188 14.90 17.41 10.45
C THR A 188 14.36 17.62 9.04
N ILE A 189 15.02 18.41 8.18
CA ILE A 189 14.56 18.65 6.79
C ILE A 189 15.75 18.56 5.84
N GLN A 190 15.57 17.91 4.71
CA GLN A 190 16.52 17.90 3.59
C GLN A 190 15.80 18.27 2.29
N ASP A 191 16.42 19.11 1.46
CA ASP A 191 16.02 19.42 0.08
C ASP A 191 17.20 19.09 -0.81
N PHE A 192 17.01 18.20 -1.78
CA PHE A 192 18.10 17.71 -2.61
C PHE A 192 17.62 17.38 -4.02
N PHE A 193 18.57 17.45 -4.94
CA PHE A 193 18.45 16.80 -6.24
C PHE A 193 19.09 15.43 -6.20
N MET A 194 18.50 14.47 -6.92
CA MET A 194 19.05 13.14 -7.12
C MET A 194 18.97 12.79 -8.60
N VAL A 195 20.09 12.32 -9.15
CA VAL A 195 20.15 11.80 -10.52
C VAL A 195 20.11 10.28 -10.44
N VAL A 196 19.07 9.68 -11.00
CA VAL A 196 18.84 8.24 -10.99
C VAL A 196 18.82 7.68 -12.41
N GLU A 197 19.42 6.50 -12.59
CA GLU A 197 19.35 5.77 -13.84
C GLU A 197 18.08 4.91 -13.89
N ARG A 198 17.29 5.06 -14.96
CA ARG A 198 16.12 4.23 -15.27
C ARG A 198 16.10 3.95 -16.77
N GLU A 199 15.97 2.67 -17.15
CA GLU A 199 15.87 2.27 -18.57
C GLU A 199 17.00 2.87 -19.44
N ASN A 200 18.24 2.86 -18.91
CA ASN A 200 19.44 3.45 -19.52
C ASN A 200 19.35 4.98 -19.78
N ARG A 201 18.50 5.68 -19.02
CA ARG A 201 18.38 7.14 -19.05
C ARG A 201 18.60 7.70 -17.65
N LEU A 202 19.20 8.89 -17.60
CA LEU A 202 19.35 9.64 -16.36
C LEU A 202 18.14 10.55 -16.17
N GLU A 203 17.48 10.41 -15.03
CA GLU A 203 16.41 11.28 -14.59
C GLU A 203 16.90 12.11 -13.39
N ARG A 204 16.73 13.43 -13.47
CA ARG A 204 17.02 14.33 -12.35
C ARG A 204 15.73 14.68 -11.63
N ILE A 205 15.60 14.21 -10.38
CA ILE A 205 14.46 14.50 -9.52
C ILE A 205 14.86 15.47 -8.41
N ARG A 206 13.89 16.23 -7.88
CA ARG A 206 14.07 17.06 -6.69
C ARG A 206 13.11 16.61 -5.61
N THR A 207 13.62 16.35 -4.42
CA THR A 207 12.84 15.84 -3.30
C THR A 207 13.13 16.64 -2.05
N ILE A 208 12.06 16.96 -1.32
CA ILE A 208 12.13 17.42 0.06
C ILE A 208 11.75 16.24 0.95
N GLN A 209 12.54 15.97 1.98
CA GLN A 209 12.17 15.03 3.02
C GLN A 209 12.25 15.63 4.42
N GLU A 210 11.34 15.20 5.28
CA GLU A 210 11.18 15.65 6.66
C GLU A 210 11.26 14.44 7.60
N LYS A 211 12.04 14.57 8.68
CA LYS A 211 12.18 13.56 9.72
C LYS A 211 11.36 13.94 10.95
N THR A 212 10.52 13.03 11.39
CA THR A 212 9.71 13.19 12.60
C THR A 212 10.56 13.00 13.87
N PRO A 213 10.03 13.35 15.06
CA PRO A 213 10.66 12.99 16.33
C PRO A 213 10.81 11.47 16.56
N SER A 214 9.99 10.63 15.93
CA SER A 214 10.12 9.17 15.96
C SER A 214 11.21 8.65 15.01
N GLY A 215 11.78 9.51 14.15
CA GLY A 215 12.76 9.14 13.14
C GLY A 215 12.17 8.66 11.81
N ASP A 216 10.84 8.65 11.66
CA ASP A 216 10.18 8.38 10.38
C ASP A 216 10.46 9.52 9.40
N ILE A 217 10.54 9.19 8.11
CA ILE A 217 10.89 10.13 7.05
C ILE A 217 9.71 10.26 6.09
N PHE A 218 9.17 11.46 5.92
CA PHE A 218 8.20 11.79 4.87
C PHE A 218 8.91 12.47 3.71
N LEU A 219 8.56 12.11 2.47
CA LEU A 219 9.20 12.68 1.28
C LEU A 219 8.17 13.16 0.26
N TYR A 220 8.52 14.24 -0.42
CA TYR A 220 7.72 14.92 -1.44
C TYR A 220 8.62 15.30 -2.61
N SER A 221 8.36 14.76 -3.80
CA SER A 221 9.11 15.13 -5.01
C SER A 221 8.54 16.42 -5.60
N ILE A 222 9.28 17.52 -5.43
CA ILE A 222 9.00 18.82 -6.07
C ILE A 222 9.12 18.71 -7.60
N ILE A 223 10.13 17.96 -8.06
CA ILE A 223 10.27 17.55 -9.46
C ILE A 223 10.19 16.03 -9.47
N PRO A 224 9.01 15.45 -9.75
CA PRO A 224 8.82 14.01 -9.79
C PRO A 224 9.48 13.39 -11.05
N PRO A 225 9.63 12.06 -11.09
CA PRO A 225 9.99 11.33 -12.32
C PRO A 225 9.10 11.70 -13.52
N GLU A 226 9.63 11.66 -14.74
CA GLU A 226 8.99 12.16 -15.97
C GLU A 226 7.54 11.65 -16.19
N LYS A 227 7.29 10.37 -15.87
CA LYS A 227 5.96 9.75 -16.06
C LYS A 227 4.92 10.18 -15.00
N LEU A 228 5.32 10.93 -13.97
CA LEU A 228 4.49 11.24 -12.81
C LEU A 228 4.18 12.73 -12.71
N THR A 229 2.95 13.07 -12.33
CA THR A 229 2.54 14.42 -11.94
C THR A 229 2.61 14.65 -10.43
N MET A 230 2.65 13.56 -9.66
CA MET A 230 2.73 13.57 -8.22
C MET A 230 3.54 12.36 -7.75
N HIS A 231 4.41 12.56 -6.78
CA HIS A 231 5.16 11.49 -6.13
C HIS A 231 5.56 11.91 -4.71
N HIS A 232 5.06 11.20 -3.71
CA HIS A 232 5.42 11.39 -2.31
C HIS A 232 5.39 10.04 -1.59
N GLY A 233 5.83 10.00 -0.34
CA GLY A 233 5.90 8.74 0.38
C GLY A 233 6.47 8.87 1.78
N SER A 234 6.77 7.72 2.36
CA SER A 234 7.46 7.66 3.64
C SER A 234 8.39 6.46 3.75
N TRP A 235 9.31 6.57 4.70
CA TRP A 235 10.01 5.48 5.34
C TRP A 235 9.61 5.46 6.80
N SER A 236 9.12 4.34 7.29
CA SER A 236 8.77 4.14 8.70
C SER A 236 9.56 3.01 9.30
N PHE A 237 9.89 3.14 10.58
CA PHE A 237 10.83 2.24 11.26
C PHE A 237 10.18 1.63 12.49
N ILE A 238 10.34 0.32 12.66
CA ILE A 238 9.82 -0.44 13.79
C ILE A 238 11.01 -1.11 14.48
N ASP A 239 11.18 -0.82 15.76
CA ASP A 239 12.19 -1.47 16.60
C ASP A 239 11.76 -2.92 16.87
N LEU A 240 12.60 -3.87 16.49
CA LEU A 240 12.42 -5.31 16.70
C LEU A 240 13.51 -5.88 17.64
N GLY A 241 14.16 -5.04 18.45
CA GLY A 241 15.26 -5.39 19.34
C GLY A 241 16.61 -5.32 18.62
N ASP A 242 17.16 -6.47 18.24
CA ASP A 242 18.46 -6.54 17.55
C ASP A 242 18.33 -6.29 16.03
N SER A 243 17.20 -5.77 15.58
CA SER A 243 16.89 -5.56 14.16
C SER A 243 15.81 -4.52 13.98
N THR A 244 15.62 -4.05 12.75
CA THR A 244 14.66 -2.98 12.44
C THR A 244 13.73 -3.41 11.32
N GLY A 245 12.41 -3.30 11.52
CA GLY A 245 11.45 -3.38 10.43
C GLY A 245 11.39 -2.05 9.69
N VAL A 246 11.68 -2.04 8.38
CA VAL A 246 11.54 -0.84 7.54
C VAL A 246 10.30 -1.00 6.67
N ILE A 247 9.44 0.00 6.68
CA ILE A 247 8.24 0.10 5.83
C ILE A 247 8.44 1.25 4.86
N CYS A 248 8.38 0.96 3.57
CA CYS A 248 8.40 1.93 2.49
C CYS A 248 6.99 2.14 1.96
N LYS A 249 6.52 3.39 1.96
CA LYS A 249 5.26 3.75 1.30
C LYS A 249 5.51 4.74 0.18
N ARG A 250 4.87 4.55 -0.97
CA ARG A 250 4.85 5.49 -2.08
C ARG A 250 3.44 5.75 -2.55
N VAL A 251 3.17 7.02 -2.84
CA VAL A 251 1.93 7.50 -3.43
C VAL A 251 2.30 8.30 -4.66
N PHE A 252 1.70 7.98 -5.80
CA PHE A 252 2.01 8.63 -7.06
C PHE A 252 0.77 8.82 -7.93
N ARG A 253 0.86 9.75 -8.88
CA ARG A 253 -0.10 9.89 -9.97
C ARG A 253 0.67 9.96 -11.27
N MET A 254 0.29 9.13 -12.24
CA MET A 254 0.86 9.20 -13.58
C MET A 254 0.29 10.42 -14.33
N SER A 255 1.07 10.96 -15.26
CA SER A 255 0.53 11.95 -16.19
C SER A 255 -0.50 11.32 -17.13
N ASP A 256 -1.44 12.11 -17.63
CA ASP A 256 -2.53 11.64 -18.49
C ASP A 256 -2.01 10.88 -19.72
N ARG A 257 -0.85 11.28 -20.25
CA ARG A 257 -0.17 10.63 -21.38
C ARG A 257 0.22 9.18 -21.10
N HIS A 258 0.49 8.82 -19.84
CA HIS A 258 1.00 7.50 -19.45
C HIS A 258 -0.01 6.68 -18.62
N GLN A 259 -1.27 7.11 -18.53
CA GLN A 259 -2.30 6.42 -17.74
C GLN A 259 -2.54 4.97 -18.14
N SER A 260 -2.36 4.62 -19.43
CA SER A 260 -2.48 3.24 -19.91
C SER A 260 -1.41 2.30 -19.32
N GLU A 261 -0.26 2.84 -18.89
CA GLU A 261 0.85 2.09 -18.30
C GLU A 261 0.69 1.88 -16.78
N PHE A 262 -0.38 2.41 -16.15
CA PHE A 262 -0.51 2.48 -14.69
C PHE A 262 -0.23 1.18 -13.95
N CYS A 263 -0.85 0.08 -14.36
CA CYS A 263 -0.69 -1.20 -13.68
C CYS A 263 0.74 -1.74 -13.82
N GLU A 264 1.34 -1.62 -15.01
CA GLU A 264 2.71 -2.05 -15.25
C GLU A 264 3.72 -1.18 -14.49
N TYR A 265 3.54 0.15 -14.53
CA TYR A 265 4.35 1.09 -13.78
C TYR A 265 4.30 0.81 -12.28
N LYS A 266 3.10 0.58 -11.71
CA LYS A 266 2.93 0.22 -10.29
C LYS A 266 3.74 -1.03 -9.93
N ARG A 267 3.64 -2.11 -10.72
CA ARG A 267 4.37 -3.36 -10.48
C ARG A 267 5.89 -3.17 -10.58
N ASN A 268 6.36 -2.50 -11.62
CA ASN A 268 7.79 -2.22 -11.82
C ASN A 268 8.33 -1.33 -10.69
N PHE A 269 7.54 -0.33 -10.25
CA PHE A 269 7.92 0.52 -9.15
C PHE A 269 7.97 -0.25 -7.83
N GLN A 270 7.00 -1.13 -7.55
CA GLN A 270 7.01 -1.99 -6.37
C GLN A 270 8.21 -2.94 -6.35
N SER A 271 8.52 -3.57 -7.49
CA SER A 271 9.72 -4.42 -7.64
C SER A 271 11.00 -3.63 -7.31
N ARG A 272 11.13 -2.42 -7.83
CA ARG A 272 12.27 -1.53 -7.56
C ARG A 272 12.36 -1.11 -6.09
N LEU A 273 11.25 -0.82 -5.42
CA LEU A 273 11.26 -0.51 -3.98
C LEU A 273 11.70 -1.71 -3.13
N ASN A 274 11.25 -2.91 -3.49
CA ASN A 274 11.73 -4.15 -2.86
C ASN A 274 13.24 -4.34 -3.09
N GLN A 275 13.73 -4.07 -4.29
CA GLN A 275 15.15 -4.14 -4.58
C GLN A 275 15.92 -3.12 -3.75
N ILE A 276 15.45 -1.86 -3.62
CA ILE A 276 16.09 -0.84 -2.76
C ILE A 276 16.22 -1.35 -1.34
N LEU A 277 15.14 -1.87 -0.75
CA LEU A 277 15.20 -2.42 0.59
C LEU A 277 16.21 -3.59 0.70
N LYS A 278 16.29 -4.45 -0.31
CA LYS A 278 17.27 -5.55 -0.34
C LYS A 278 18.72 -5.04 -0.38
N GLU A 279 19.04 -4.03 -1.19
CA GLU A 279 20.39 -3.48 -1.21
C GLU A 279 20.79 -2.87 0.15
N PHE A 280 19.85 -2.21 0.84
CA PHE A 280 20.10 -1.76 2.21
C PHE A 280 20.33 -2.92 3.17
N GLN A 281 19.57 -4.01 3.05
CA GLN A 281 19.77 -5.22 3.85
C GLN A 281 21.16 -5.83 3.60
N ASN A 282 21.54 -5.97 2.32
CA ASN A 282 22.84 -6.51 1.89
C ASN A 282 24.00 -5.66 2.40
N TYR A 283 23.86 -4.33 2.37
CA TYR A 283 24.84 -3.40 2.92
C TYR A 283 25.13 -3.67 4.41
N TYR A 284 24.11 -3.95 5.22
CA TYR A 284 24.31 -4.32 6.63
C TYR A 284 24.92 -5.71 6.82
N LEU A 285 24.66 -6.63 5.90
CA LEU A 285 25.27 -7.97 5.90
C LEU A 285 26.73 -7.97 5.42
N GLY A 286 27.22 -6.85 4.89
CA GLY A 286 28.55 -6.74 4.30
C GLY A 286 28.68 -7.48 2.96
N GLU A 287 27.56 -7.72 2.26
CA GLU A 287 27.56 -8.31 0.92
C GLU A 287 27.95 -7.25 -0.12
N GLU A 288 28.71 -7.65 -1.14
CA GLU A 288 29.05 -6.75 -2.26
C GLU A 288 27.80 -6.39 -3.06
N ILE A 289 27.71 -5.12 -3.48
CA ILE A 289 26.60 -4.61 -4.31
C ILE A 289 26.60 -5.38 -5.64
N VAL A 290 25.52 -6.12 -5.91
CA VAL A 290 25.39 -6.90 -7.14
C VAL A 290 24.87 -5.97 -8.24
N ASN A 291 25.66 -5.81 -9.32
CA ASN A 291 25.40 -4.86 -10.41
C ASN A 291 24.17 -5.16 -11.28
#